data_AF-A0A919JQ76-F1
#
_entry.id   AF-A0A919JQ76-F1
#
_cell.length_a   1.000
_cell.length_b   1.000
_cell.length_c   1.000
_cell.angle_alpha   90.00
_cell.angle_beta   90.00
_cell.angle_gamma   90.00
#
_symmetry.space_group_name_H-M   'P 1'
#
loop_
_entity.id
_entity.type
_entity.pdbx_description
1 polymer ?
#
loop_
_entity_poly.entity_id
_entity_poly.type
_entity_poly.pdbx_seq_one_letter_code
_entity_poly.pdbx_strand_id
1 'polypeptide(L)'
;MVPLAHRPDRLAAWAGAAVLTGALTMLAGLVAAPGPWTQGYVSEAGTAGMPLAAAYRWGLLGLAVGVGLLGGVLRRSSRPVATLLGLAALLAATSGVVPCTAGCPLPPYEQTTVADVTHTAASVIGMVLLAGAMALIALSAPFGAVLRRLAAVAVAVIVPLGATLGLTMLLAGRGPAGATLERVALVVAVSWLIGTAVVLARPGAAGRDPVAGPAPTLRRPGAR
;
A
#
# COMPACT_ATOMS: atom_id res chain seq x y z
N MET A 1 -16.96 31.56 -0.78
CA MET A 1 -16.34 30.24 -1.03
C MET A 1 -17.46 29.22 -1.13
N VAL A 2 -17.72 28.71 -2.33
CA VAL A 2 -18.78 27.72 -2.57
C VAL A 2 -18.29 26.36 -2.05
N PRO A 3 -19.03 25.66 -1.18
CA PRO A 3 -18.66 24.31 -0.79
C PRO A 3 -18.93 23.40 -1.99
N LEU A 4 -17.85 23.01 -2.69
CA LEU A 4 -17.93 21.96 -3.69
C LEU A 4 -18.26 20.65 -2.97
N ALA A 5 -19.51 20.21 -3.10
CA ALA A 5 -19.95 18.87 -2.76
C ALA A 5 -18.92 17.87 -3.31
N HIS A 6 -18.17 17.21 -2.42
CA HIS A 6 -17.19 16.22 -2.80
C HIS A 6 -17.93 14.99 -3.33
N ARG A 7 -18.05 14.89 -4.66
CA ARG A 7 -18.42 13.63 -5.29
C ARG A 7 -17.43 12.57 -4.82
N PRO A 8 -17.90 11.36 -4.45
CA PRO A 8 -17.01 10.26 -4.12
C PRO A 8 -16.01 10.07 -5.25
N ASP A 9 -14.71 10.00 -4.93
CA ASP A 9 -13.68 9.89 -5.95
C ASP A 9 -13.71 8.46 -6.52
N ARG A 10 -14.38 8.30 -7.66
CA ARG A 10 -14.47 7.02 -8.38
C ARG A 10 -13.07 6.44 -8.64
N LEU A 11 -12.06 7.30 -8.84
CA LEU A 11 -10.68 6.88 -9.04
C LEU A 11 -10.11 6.18 -7.80
N ALA A 12 -10.47 6.63 -6.60
CA ALA A 12 -10.07 5.97 -5.36
C ALA A 12 -10.70 4.57 -5.24
N ALA A 13 -11.97 4.41 -5.64
CA ALA A 13 -12.64 3.11 -5.67
C ALA A 13 -11.97 2.15 -6.67
N TRP A 14 -11.65 2.62 -7.89
CA TRP A 14 -10.90 1.85 -8.88
C TRP A 14 -9.51 1.46 -8.38
N ALA A 15 -8.83 2.37 -7.69
CA ALA A 15 -7.53 2.10 -7.11
C ALA A 15 -7.62 0.98 -6.05
N GLY A 16 -8.60 1.05 -5.15
CA GLY A 16 -8.86 0.00 -4.16
C GLY A 16 -9.20 -1.36 -4.80
N ALA A 17 -10.03 -1.36 -5.85
CA ALA A 17 -10.38 -2.57 -6.58
C ALA A 17 -9.17 -3.18 -7.31
N ALA A 18 -8.32 -2.36 -7.92
CA ALA A 18 -7.08 -2.81 -8.56
C ALA A 18 -6.11 -3.42 -7.54
N VAL A 19 -5.94 -2.79 -6.37
CA VAL A 19 -5.12 -3.34 -5.27
C VAL A 19 -5.68 -4.69 -4.80
N LEU A 20 -6.97 -4.77 -4.52
CA LEU A 20 -7.61 -5.99 -4.04
C LEU A 20 -7.51 -7.13 -5.07
N THR A 21 -7.82 -6.85 -6.32
CA THR A 21 -7.73 -7.84 -7.41
C THR A 21 -6.29 -8.30 -7.60
N GLY A 22 -5.32 -7.38 -7.57
CA GLY A 22 -3.90 -7.71 -7.65
C GLY A 22 -3.44 -8.62 -6.52
N ALA A 23 -3.79 -8.27 -5.27
CA ALA A 23 -3.46 -9.07 -4.09
C ALA A 23 -4.10 -10.47 -4.13
N LEU A 24 -5.38 -10.59 -4.51
CA LEU A 24 -6.05 -11.88 -4.63
C LEU A 24 -5.44 -12.74 -5.75
N THR A 25 -5.02 -12.13 -6.86
CA THR A 25 -4.35 -12.83 -7.95
C THR A 25 -2.98 -13.34 -7.52
N MET A 26 -2.21 -12.55 -6.78
CA MET A 26 -0.95 -13.02 -6.16
C MET A 26 -1.18 -14.16 -5.17
N LEU A 27 -2.21 -14.04 -4.32
CA LEU A 27 -2.56 -15.08 -3.36
C LEU A 27 -2.96 -16.39 -4.05
N ALA A 28 -3.71 -16.33 -5.16
CA ALA A 28 -4.03 -17.50 -5.95
C ALA A 28 -2.75 -18.17 -6.49
N GLY A 29 -1.80 -17.38 -7.00
CA GLY A 29 -0.50 -17.88 -7.45
C GLY A 29 0.29 -18.59 -6.34
N LEU A 30 0.28 -18.01 -5.16
CA LEU A 30 0.94 -18.52 -3.97
C LEU A 30 0.30 -19.81 -3.43
N VAL A 31 -1.03 -19.90 -3.40
CA VAL A 31 -1.76 -21.09 -2.93
C VAL A 31 -1.62 -22.26 -3.91
N ALA A 32 -1.45 -21.97 -5.20
CA ALA A 32 -1.21 -22.99 -6.23
C ALA A 32 0.25 -23.49 -6.26
N ALA A 33 1.17 -22.87 -5.53
CA ALA A 33 2.56 -23.31 -5.47
C ALA A 33 2.66 -24.68 -4.76
N PRO A 34 3.56 -25.58 -5.19
CA PRO A 34 3.74 -26.88 -4.54
C PRO A 34 4.21 -26.75 -3.08
N GLY A 35 3.65 -27.56 -2.19
CA GLY A 35 4.01 -27.59 -0.78
C GLY A 35 3.13 -26.70 0.11
N PRO A 36 3.47 -26.54 1.40
CA PRO A 36 2.70 -25.68 2.29
C PRO A 36 2.82 -24.23 1.83
N TRP A 37 1.70 -23.55 1.61
CA TRP A 37 1.66 -22.16 1.17
C TRP A 37 2.32 -21.16 2.14
N THR A 38 2.66 -21.59 3.36
CA THR A 38 3.42 -20.83 4.37
C THR A 38 4.94 -20.97 4.23
N GLN A 39 5.42 -21.89 3.39
CA GLN A 39 6.83 -22.11 3.09
C GLN A 39 7.25 -21.22 1.91
N GLY A 40 8.50 -20.78 1.91
CA GLY A 40 9.07 -19.92 0.86
C GLY A 40 8.58 -18.47 0.89
N TYR A 41 9.36 -17.60 0.27
CA TYR A 41 9.02 -16.21 0.04
C TYR A 41 7.87 -16.11 -0.98
N VAL A 42 7.06 -15.06 -0.85
CA VAL A 42 5.89 -14.79 -1.69
C VAL A 42 6.31 -14.61 -3.15
N SER A 43 7.48 -14.01 -3.38
CA SER A 43 8.10 -13.82 -4.70
C SER A 43 8.41 -15.13 -5.44
N GLU A 44 8.61 -16.25 -4.75
CA GLU A 44 8.87 -17.54 -5.39
C GLU A 44 7.69 -18.04 -6.23
N ALA A 45 6.46 -17.63 -5.88
CA ALA A 45 5.26 -17.97 -6.66
C ALA A 45 5.29 -17.40 -8.09
N GLY A 46 6.12 -16.39 -8.35
CA GLY A 46 6.32 -15.77 -9.66
C GLY A 46 7.46 -16.35 -10.50
N THR A 47 8.18 -17.34 -9.99
CA THR A 47 9.36 -17.94 -10.65
C THR A 47 8.96 -18.84 -11.82
N ALA A 48 9.89 -19.05 -12.76
CA ALA A 48 9.68 -19.95 -13.88
C ALA A 48 9.42 -21.40 -13.38
N GLY A 49 8.42 -22.06 -13.97
CA GLY A 49 8.02 -23.43 -13.59
C GLY A 49 6.91 -23.51 -12.53
N MET A 50 6.50 -22.40 -11.92
CA MET A 50 5.37 -22.39 -10.99
C MET A 50 4.02 -22.42 -11.72
N PRO A 51 3.01 -23.19 -11.24
CA PRO A 51 1.74 -23.40 -11.96
C PRO A 51 0.97 -22.13 -12.32
N LEU A 52 1.08 -21.09 -11.50
CA LEU A 52 0.40 -19.80 -11.67
C LEU A 52 1.38 -18.61 -11.65
N ALA A 53 2.61 -18.82 -12.12
CA ALA A 53 3.65 -17.78 -12.15
C ALA A 53 3.20 -16.49 -12.86
N ALA A 54 2.55 -16.65 -14.01
CA ALA A 54 2.04 -15.51 -14.79
C ALA A 54 0.94 -14.75 -14.02
N ALA A 55 0.03 -15.46 -13.36
CA ALA A 55 -1.03 -14.85 -12.56
C ALA A 55 -0.44 -14.05 -11.40
N TYR A 56 0.55 -14.60 -10.68
CA TYR A 56 1.26 -13.89 -9.63
C TYR A 56 1.85 -12.56 -10.12
N ARG A 57 2.54 -12.59 -11.27
CA ARG A 57 3.17 -11.41 -11.89
C ARG A 57 2.13 -10.37 -12.33
N TRP A 58 1.01 -10.81 -12.91
CA TRP A 58 -0.12 -9.93 -13.21
C TRP A 58 -0.74 -9.33 -11.96
N GLY A 59 -0.75 -10.06 -10.85
CA GLY A 59 -1.18 -9.55 -9.55
C GLY A 59 -0.30 -8.41 -9.03
N LEU A 60 1.03 -8.53 -9.16
CA LEU A 60 1.97 -7.44 -8.86
C LEU A 60 1.74 -6.21 -9.75
N LEU A 61 1.47 -6.41 -11.04
CA LEU A 61 1.12 -5.32 -11.96
C LEU A 61 -0.21 -4.66 -11.57
N GLY A 62 -1.21 -5.43 -11.14
CA GLY A 62 -2.48 -4.92 -10.62
C GLY A 62 -2.29 -4.07 -9.35
N LEU A 63 -1.43 -4.51 -8.43
CA LEU A 63 -1.02 -3.71 -7.26
C LEU A 63 -0.35 -2.40 -7.71
N ALA A 64 0.60 -2.47 -8.64
CA ALA A 64 1.30 -1.29 -9.15
C ALA A 64 0.33 -0.26 -9.75
N VAL A 65 -0.63 -0.71 -10.56
CA VAL A 65 -1.70 0.14 -11.11
C VAL A 65 -2.50 0.78 -9.99
N GLY A 66 -2.95 0.00 -9.01
CA GLY A 66 -3.71 0.52 -7.86
C GLY A 66 -2.95 1.56 -7.04
N VAL A 67 -1.66 1.33 -6.77
CA VAL A 67 -0.78 2.29 -6.07
C VAL A 67 -0.61 3.57 -6.89
N GLY A 68 -0.39 3.47 -8.21
CA GLY A 68 -0.27 4.61 -9.10
C GLY A 68 -1.56 5.45 -9.17
N LEU A 69 -2.72 4.81 -9.24
CA LEU A 69 -4.03 5.47 -9.19
C LEU A 69 -4.24 6.20 -7.86
N LEU A 70 -3.90 5.58 -6.72
CA LEU A 70 -3.93 6.23 -5.41
C LEU A 70 -3.00 7.45 -5.35
N GLY A 71 -1.79 7.36 -5.92
CA GLY A 71 -0.89 8.49 -6.08
C GLY A 71 -1.54 9.65 -6.87
N GLY A 72 -2.25 9.32 -7.95
CA GLY A 72 -3.01 10.28 -8.75
C GLY A 72 -4.10 11.00 -7.95
N VAL A 73 -4.86 10.27 -7.13
CA VAL A 73 -5.88 10.84 -6.23
C VAL A 73 -5.24 11.78 -5.21
N LEU A 74 -4.18 11.33 -4.54
CA LEU A 74 -3.51 12.06 -3.45
C LEU A 74 -2.66 13.24 -3.92
N ARG A 75 -2.36 13.35 -5.22
CA ARG A 75 -1.58 14.46 -5.82
C ARG A 75 -2.19 15.83 -5.54
N ARG A 76 -3.52 15.92 -5.43
CA ARG A 76 -4.23 17.18 -5.11
C ARG A 76 -3.95 17.66 -3.69
N SER A 77 -3.71 16.73 -2.76
CA SER A 77 -3.45 17.02 -1.34
C SER A 77 -1.96 17.15 -1.05
N SER A 78 -1.11 16.35 -1.71
CA SER A 78 0.34 16.37 -1.51
C SER A 78 1.09 15.79 -2.71
N ARG A 79 1.87 16.65 -3.39
CA ARG A 79 2.76 16.22 -4.48
C ARG A 79 3.85 15.23 -4.00
N PRO A 80 4.53 15.45 -2.85
CA PRO A 80 5.52 14.50 -2.35
C PRO A 80 4.95 13.08 -2.15
N VAL A 81 3.75 12.96 -1.56
CA VAL A 81 3.08 11.66 -1.38
C VAL A 81 2.79 11.00 -2.73
N ALA A 82 2.27 11.76 -3.69
CA ALA A 82 2.01 11.24 -5.03
C ALA A 82 3.30 10.79 -5.75
N THR A 83 4.41 11.50 -5.58
CA THR A 83 5.72 11.10 -6.13
C THR A 83 6.19 9.79 -5.52
N LEU A 84 6.14 9.66 -4.19
CA LEU A 84 6.55 8.42 -3.51
C LEU A 84 5.70 7.22 -3.96
N LEU A 85 4.38 7.39 -4.03
CA LEU A 85 3.48 6.34 -4.51
C LEU A 85 3.70 6.02 -5.99
N GLY A 86 3.93 7.02 -6.84
CA GLY A 86 4.24 6.81 -8.26
C GLY A 86 5.55 6.03 -8.47
N LEU A 87 6.60 6.36 -7.72
CA LEU A 87 7.86 5.64 -7.75
C LEU A 87 7.71 4.22 -7.17
N ALA A 88 6.98 4.05 -6.06
CA ALA A 88 6.68 2.73 -5.51
C ALA A 88 5.90 1.86 -6.50
N ALA A 89 4.93 2.43 -7.21
CA ALA A 89 4.19 1.75 -8.28
C ALA A 89 5.12 1.30 -9.42
N LEU A 90 6.03 2.18 -9.88
CA LEU A 90 6.99 1.82 -10.91
C LEU A 90 7.90 0.66 -10.46
N LEU A 91 8.41 0.70 -9.24
CA LEU A 91 9.27 -0.36 -8.71
C LEU A 91 8.51 -1.68 -8.49
N ALA A 92 7.26 -1.62 -8.04
CA ALA A 92 6.40 -2.80 -7.96
C ALA A 92 6.14 -3.42 -9.34
N ALA A 93 5.93 -2.58 -10.37
CA ALA A 93 5.80 -3.06 -11.74
C ALA A 93 7.10 -3.69 -12.25
N THR A 94 8.26 -3.07 -11.99
CA THR A 94 9.58 -3.63 -12.29
C THR A 94 9.77 -5.00 -11.64
N SER A 95 9.43 -5.12 -10.36
CA SER A 95 9.46 -6.40 -9.63
C SER A 95 8.53 -7.46 -10.25
N GLY A 96 7.34 -7.08 -10.72
CA GLY A 96 6.41 -7.99 -11.41
C GLY A 96 6.89 -8.46 -12.79
N VAL A 97 7.57 -7.59 -13.56
CA VAL A 97 8.06 -7.94 -14.90
C VAL A 97 9.41 -8.65 -14.88
N VAL A 98 10.25 -8.43 -13.86
CA VAL A 98 11.54 -9.10 -13.67
C VAL A 98 11.38 -10.20 -12.60
N PRO A 99 11.08 -11.46 -12.98
CA PRO A 99 10.95 -12.53 -12.00
C PRO A 99 12.31 -12.88 -11.40
N CYS A 100 12.33 -13.23 -10.11
CA CYS A 100 13.49 -13.87 -9.50
C CYS A 100 13.67 -15.30 -10.06
N THR A 101 14.85 -15.86 -9.88
CA THR A 101 15.15 -17.28 -10.09
C THR A 101 14.57 -18.12 -8.95
N ALA A 102 14.48 -19.44 -9.16
CA ALA A 102 13.89 -20.35 -8.19
C ALA A 102 14.59 -20.24 -6.82
N GLY A 103 13.79 -20.08 -5.75
CA GLY A 103 14.28 -19.87 -4.38
C GLY A 103 14.56 -18.41 -4.02
N CYS A 104 14.50 -17.47 -4.99
CA CYS A 104 14.88 -16.05 -4.87
C CYS A 104 16.19 -15.89 -4.07
N PRO A 105 17.36 -16.26 -4.64
CA PRO A 105 18.62 -16.35 -3.92
C PRO A 105 19.03 -14.99 -3.33
N LEU A 106 19.64 -15.04 -2.14
CA LEU A 106 20.05 -13.87 -1.37
C LEU A 106 21.59 -13.82 -1.22
N PRO A 107 22.27 -12.73 -1.65
CA PRO A 107 23.69 -12.57 -1.38
C PRO A 107 23.93 -12.27 0.11
N PRO A 108 25.07 -12.69 0.70
CA PRO A 108 26.14 -13.48 0.11
C PRO A 108 25.92 -15.02 0.20
N TYR A 109 24.76 -15.47 0.68
CA TYR A 109 24.49 -16.88 0.99
C TYR A 109 24.34 -17.76 -0.24
N GLU A 110 23.76 -17.20 -1.30
CA GLU A 110 23.44 -17.92 -2.54
C GLU A 110 23.93 -17.13 -3.76
N GLN A 111 24.23 -17.83 -4.85
CA GLN A 111 24.63 -17.21 -6.11
C GLN A 111 23.43 -16.50 -6.74
N THR A 112 23.53 -15.19 -6.94
CA THR A 112 22.44 -14.37 -7.49
C THR A 112 22.72 -13.93 -8.92
N THR A 113 21.67 -13.86 -9.72
CA THR A 113 21.68 -13.22 -11.04
C THR A 113 21.34 -11.73 -10.94
N VAL A 114 21.54 -10.99 -12.04
CA VAL A 114 21.11 -9.58 -12.15
C VAL A 114 19.59 -9.45 -11.99
N ALA A 115 18.82 -10.44 -12.45
CA ALA A 115 17.37 -10.45 -12.30
C ALA A 115 16.96 -10.54 -10.81
N ASP A 116 17.63 -11.39 -10.03
CA ASP A 116 17.37 -11.55 -8.58
C ASP A 116 17.63 -10.25 -7.82
N VAL A 117 18.77 -9.62 -8.11
CA VAL A 117 19.15 -8.34 -7.50
C VAL A 117 18.17 -7.24 -7.90
N THR A 118 17.78 -7.18 -9.18
CA THR A 118 16.84 -6.17 -9.68
C THR A 118 15.46 -6.33 -9.04
N HIS A 119 14.93 -7.55 -9.01
CA HIS A 119 13.65 -7.88 -8.38
C HIS A 119 13.66 -7.50 -6.89
N THR A 120 14.69 -7.94 -6.16
CA THR A 120 14.82 -7.71 -4.72
C THR A 120 14.98 -6.23 -4.41
N ALA A 121 15.89 -5.53 -5.11
CA ALA A 121 16.11 -4.11 -4.91
C ALA A 121 14.86 -3.29 -5.23
N ALA A 122 14.18 -3.58 -6.34
CA ALA A 122 12.93 -2.90 -6.69
C ALA A 122 11.86 -3.10 -5.60
N SER A 123 11.71 -4.33 -5.10
CA SER A 123 10.73 -4.65 -4.05
C SER A 123 11.05 -3.94 -2.73
N VAL A 124 12.31 -4.00 -2.27
CA VAL A 124 12.74 -3.36 -1.02
C VAL A 124 12.61 -1.84 -1.10
N ILE A 125 13.14 -1.21 -2.15
CA ILE A 125 13.04 0.24 -2.32
C ILE A 125 11.58 0.67 -2.47
N GLY A 126 10.77 -0.09 -3.22
CA GLY A 126 9.34 0.16 -3.37
C GLY A 126 8.60 0.18 -2.03
N MET A 127 8.88 -0.79 -1.16
CA MET A 127 8.31 -0.85 0.19
C MET A 127 8.79 0.29 1.09
N VAL A 128 10.06 0.70 0.99
CA VAL A 128 10.59 1.87 1.71
C VAL A 128 9.87 3.15 1.27
N LEU A 129 9.69 3.36 -0.04
CA LEU A 129 8.96 4.51 -0.56
C LEU A 129 7.48 4.51 -0.14
N LEU A 130 6.85 3.34 -0.12
CA LEU A 130 5.49 3.15 0.36
C LEU A 130 5.37 3.52 1.86
N ALA A 131 6.28 3.03 2.70
CA ALA A 131 6.36 3.41 4.10
C ALA A 131 6.63 4.91 4.29
N GLY A 132 7.48 5.51 3.44
CA GLY A 132 7.69 6.95 3.39
C GLY A 132 6.40 7.73 3.09
N ALA A 133 5.58 7.25 2.14
CA ALA A 133 4.28 7.85 1.86
C ALA A 133 3.34 7.77 3.07
N MET A 134 3.31 6.63 3.78
CA MET A 134 2.57 6.48 5.03
C MET A 134 3.04 7.49 6.09
N ALA A 135 4.36 7.61 6.30
CA ALA A 135 4.94 8.56 7.24
C ALA A 135 4.55 10.01 6.90
N LEU A 136 4.69 10.40 5.63
CA LEU A 136 4.31 11.74 5.18
C LEU A 136 2.83 12.00 5.43
N ILE A 137 1.95 11.06 5.12
CA ILE A 137 0.52 11.20 5.39
C ILE A 137 0.26 11.35 6.89
N ALA A 138 0.86 10.51 7.73
CA ALA A 138 0.67 10.54 9.18
C ALA A 138 1.04 11.90 9.81
N LEU A 139 2.12 12.50 9.31
CA LEU A 139 2.71 13.74 9.84
C LEU A 139 2.17 15.02 9.18
N SER A 140 1.41 14.91 8.09
CA SER A 140 0.98 16.08 7.30
C SER A 140 -0.42 16.57 7.69
N ALA A 141 -0.50 17.86 8.06
CA ALA A 141 -1.75 18.55 8.43
C ALA A 141 -2.85 18.57 7.34
N PRO A 142 -2.55 18.60 6.03
CA PRO A 142 -3.57 18.58 4.97
C PRO A 142 -4.46 17.33 4.94
N PHE A 143 -4.10 16.24 5.62
CA PHE A 143 -4.88 15.01 5.65
C PHE A 143 -5.82 14.94 6.86
N GLY A 144 -7.03 14.43 6.65
CA GLY A 144 -8.00 14.22 7.72
C GLY A 144 -7.52 13.20 8.76
N ALA A 145 -8.05 13.32 9.99
CA ALA A 145 -7.61 12.51 11.14
C ALA A 145 -7.66 10.99 10.91
N VAL A 146 -8.68 10.50 10.18
CA VAL A 146 -8.82 9.06 9.88
C VAL A 146 -7.65 8.57 9.03
N LEU A 147 -7.33 9.28 7.94
CA LEU A 147 -6.26 8.89 7.03
C LEU A 147 -4.89 8.99 7.72
N ARG A 148 -4.69 10.03 8.54
CA ARG A 148 -3.47 10.19 9.36
C ARG A 148 -3.29 9.04 10.35
N ARG A 149 -4.35 8.66 11.08
CA ARG A 149 -4.30 7.52 12.03
C ARG A 149 -4.03 6.20 11.32
N LEU A 150 -4.72 5.95 10.21
CA LEU A 150 -4.53 4.75 9.41
C LEU A 150 -3.08 4.64 8.88
N ALA A 151 -2.51 5.75 8.41
CA ALA A 151 -1.12 5.80 7.98
C ALA A 151 -0.12 5.69 9.15
N ALA A 152 -0.41 6.30 10.31
CA ALA A 152 0.42 6.19 11.50
C ALA A 152 0.51 4.75 12.02
N VAL A 153 -0.62 4.05 12.07
CA VAL A 153 -0.65 2.62 12.48
C VAL A 153 0.10 1.77 11.46
N ALA A 154 -0.16 1.97 10.16
CA ALA A 154 0.51 1.20 9.12
C ALA A 154 2.03 1.40 9.13
N VAL A 155 2.52 2.65 9.24
CA VAL A 155 3.96 2.92 9.27
C VAL A 155 4.62 2.38 10.54
N ALA A 156 3.94 2.49 11.70
CA ALA A 156 4.43 1.96 12.96
C ALA A 156 4.56 0.43 12.96
N VAL A 157 3.83 -0.27 12.11
CA VAL A 157 3.88 -1.73 11.97
C VAL A 157 4.83 -2.16 10.83
N ILE A 158 4.73 -1.53 9.65
CA ILE A 158 5.49 -1.95 8.46
C ILE A 158 6.99 -1.71 8.62
N VAL A 159 7.41 -0.63 9.30
CA VAL A 159 8.83 -0.28 9.49
C VAL A 159 9.56 -1.31 10.34
N PRO A 160 9.09 -1.69 11.55
CA PRO A 160 9.75 -2.74 12.32
C PRO A 160 9.70 -4.09 11.59
N LEU A 161 8.58 -4.47 10.96
CA LEU A 161 8.51 -5.71 10.17
C LEU A 161 9.55 -5.74 9.04
N GLY A 162 9.66 -4.65 8.27
CA GLY A 162 10.63 -4.52 7.19
C GLY A 162 12.07 -4.53 7.68
N ALA A 163 12.35 -3.86 8.81
CA ALA A 163 13.67 -3.88 9.45
C ALA A 163 14.03 -5.29 9.93
N THR A 164 13.12 -5.99 10.62
CA THR A 164 13.34 -7.37 11.07
C THR A 164 13.51 -8.31 9.88
N LEU A 165 12.72 -8.16 8.82
CA LEU A 165 12.85 -8.96 7.60
C LEU A 165 14.23 -8.74 6.95
N GLY A 166 14.63 -7.49 6.75
CA GLY A 166 15.93 -7.16 6.17
C GLY A 166 17.10 -7.67 7.02
N LEU A 167 17.03 -7.51 8.35
CA LEU A 167 18.02 -8.07 9.27
C LEU A 167 18.06 -9.60 9.21
N THR A 168 16.90 -10.26 9.14
CA THR A 168 16.83 -11.72 9.01
C THR A 168 17.48 -12.18 7.72
N MET A 169 17.19 -11.52 6.59
CA MET A 169 17.82 -11.80 5.31
C MET A 169 19.34 -11.57 5.34
N LEU A 170 19.82 -10.51 6.01
CA LEU A 170 21.24 -10.17 6.09
C LEU A 170 22.06 -11.04 7.04
N LEU A 171 21.43 -11.59 8.10
CA LEU A 171 22.14 -12.31 9.17
C LEU A 171 21.94 -13.83 9.10
N ALA A 172 20.77 -14.29 8.62
CA ALA A 172 20.41 -15.70 8.55
C ALA A 172 20.13 -16.18 7.12
N GLY A 173 20.06 -15.28 6.14
CA GLY A 173 19.71 -15.61 4.77
C GLY A 173 18.24 -16.02 4.62
N ARG A 174 18.00 -17.01 3.77
CA ARG A 174 16.67 -17.52 3.44
C ARG A 174 16.13 -18.42 4.57
N GLY A 175 14.85 -18.24 4.92
CA GLY A 175 14.20 -19.11 5.91
C GLY A 175 12.73 -18.79 6.16
N PRO A 176 12.02 -19.67 6.91
CA PRO A 176 10.58 -19.56 7.16
C PRO A 176 10.20 -18.31 7.97
N ALA A 177 11.09 -17.81 8.82
CA ALA A 177 10.88 -16.57 9.56
C ALA A 177 10.80 -15.36 8.61
N GLY A 178 11.74 -15.25 7.66
CA GLY A 178 11.72 -14.21 6.63
C GLY A 178 10.48 -14.28 5.75
N ALA A 179 10.13 -15.48 5.29
CA ALA A 179 8.91 -15.73 4.51
C ALA A 179 7.63 -15.28 5.26
N THR A 180 7.56 -15.53 6.57
CA THR A 180 6.42 -15.11 7.40
C THR A 180 6.37 -13.60 7.53
N LEU A 181 7.50 -12.95 7.83
CA LEU A 181 7.60 -11.49 7.96
C LEU A 181 7.21 -10.78 6.66
N GLU A 182 7.65 -11.29 5.51
CA GLU A 182 7.26 -10.75 4.20
C GLU A 182 5.75 -10.78 3.99
N ARG A 183 5.10 -11.91 4.29
CA ARG A 183 3.64 -12.05 4.16
C ARG A 183 2.90 -11.07 5.04
N VAL A 184 3.31 -10.95 6.31
CA VAL A 184 2.69 -10.01 7.25
C VAL A 184 2.89 -8.57 6.76
N ALA A 185 4.08 -8.22 6.28
CA ALA A 185 4.36 -6.90 5.72
C ALA A 185 3.46 -6.61 4.50
N LEU A 186 3.31 -7.56 3.57
CA LEU A 186 2.43 -7.41 2.41
C LEU A 186 0.96 -7.25 2.82
N VAL A 187 0.49 -8.01 3.81
CA VAL A 187 -0.88 -7.87 4.35
C VAL A 187 -1.10 -6.46 4.90
N VAL A 188 -0.14 -5.93 5.67
CA VAL A 188 -0.23 -4.56 6.22
C VAL A 188 -0.25 -3.52 5.09
N ALA A 189 0.63 -3.66 4.10
CA ALA A 189 0.69 -2.74 2.95
C ALA A 189 -0.60 -2.74 2.14
N VAL A 190 -1.10 -3.92 1.76
CA VAL A 190 -2.37 -4.08 1.01
C VAL A 190 -3.54 -3.53 1.83
N SER A 191 -3.61 -3.84 3.13
CA SER A 191 -4.67 -3.34 4.01
C SER A 191 -4.67 -1.82 4.12
N TRP A 192 -3.49 -1.20 4.21
CA TRP A 192 -3.36 0.26 4.22
C TRP A 192 -3.80 0.90 2.90
N LEU A 193 -3.40 0.32 1.76
CA LEU A 193 -3.80 0.80 0.44
C LEU A 193 -5.32 0.74 0.24
N ILE A 194 -5.94 -0.42 0.56
CA ILE A 194 -7.40 -0.60 0.48
C ILE A 194 -8.11 0.34 1.46
N GLY A 195 -7.64 0.43 2.71
CA GLY A 195 -8.22 1.32 3.71
C GLY A 195 -8.16 2.79 3.30
N THR A 196 -7.05 3.22 2.71
CA THR A 196 -6.89 4.57 2.14
C THR A 196 -7.87 4.80 0.99
N ALA A 197 -7.96 3.87 0.05
CA ALA A 197 -8.92 3.92 -1.06
C ALA A 197 -10.37 4.03 -0.56
N VAL A 198 -10.76 3.24 0.44
CA VAL A 198 -12.09 3.27 1.05
C VAL A 198 -12.38 4.62 1.72
N VAL A 199 -11.42 5.17 2.47
CA VAL A 199 -11.59 6.49 3.11
C VAL A 199 -11.78 7.59 2.06
N LEU A 200 -11.03 7.55 0.96
CA LEU A 200 -11.09 8.54 -0.12
C LEU A 200 -12.33 8.37 -1.04
N ALA A 201 -12.84 7.15 -1.17
CA ALA A 201 -14.03 6.85 -1.98
C ALA A 201 -15.36 7.15 -1.25
N ARG A 202 -15.34 7.37 0.07
CA ARG A 202 -16.55 7.69 0.83
C ARG A 202 -17.07 9.08 0.42
N PRO A 203 -18.37 9.22 0.11
CA PRO A 203 -19.00 10.53 0.01
C PRO A 203 -18.77 11.28 1.33
N GLY A 204 -18.28 12.53 1.24
CA GLY A 204 -18.13 13.36 2.42
C GLY A 204 -19.47 13.43 3.16
N ALA A 205 -19.45 13.25 4.48
CA ALA A 205 -20.63 13.43 5.33
C ALA A 205 -21.08 14.89 5.25
N ALA A 206 -21.82 15.22 4.21
CA ALA A 206 -22.38 16.54 3.99
C ALA A 206 -23.44 16.78 5.07
N GLY A 207 -23.22 17.81 5.91
CA GLY A 207 -24.28 18.44 6.68
C GLY A 207 -24.58 17.85 8.07
N ARG A 208 -23.61 17.83 8.99
CA ARG A 208 -23.95 18.23 10.37
C ARG A 208 -23.46 19.65 10.56
N ASP A 209 -24.20 20.59 9.98
CA ASP A 209 -24.29 21.89 10.61
C ASP A 209 -24.93 21.64 11.99
N PRO A 210 -24.35 22.14 13.10
CA PRO A 210 -25.12 22.30 14.32
C PRO A 210 -26.32 23.16 13.91
N VAL A 211 -27.54 22.66 14.12
CA VAL A 211 -28.75 23.49 14.04
C VAL A 211 -28.41 24.78 14.76
N ALA A 212 -28.34 25.88 14.01
CA ALA A 212 -28.20 27.20 14.56
C ALA A 212 -29.35 27.33 15.57
N GLY A 213 -29.01 27.29 16.85
CA GLY A 213 -29.98 27.56 17.91
C GLY A 213 -30.67 28.87 17.57
N PRO A 214 -31.99 28.99 17.83
CA PRO A 214 -32.73 30.20 17.51
C PRO A 214 -31.96 31.42 18.04
N ALA A 215 -31.72 32.38 17.14
CA ALA A 215 -31.01 33.61 17.46
C ALA A 215 -31.63 34.23 18.72
N PRO A 216 -30.82 34.66 19.71
CA PRO A 216 -31.35 35.34 20.88
C PRO A 216 -32.07 36.61 20.41
N THR A 217 -33.38 36.64 20.60
CA THR A 217 -34.21 37.82 20.38
C THR A 217 -33.67 38.94 21.27
N LEU A 218 -32.99 39.90 20.65
CA LEU A 218 -32.63 41.18 21.26
C LEU A 218 -33.92 41.88 21.69
N ARG A 219 -34.27 41.72 22.96
CA ARG A 219 -35.36 42.44 23.62
C ARG A 219 -34.93 43.91 23.70
N ARG A 220 -35.49 44.75 22.82
CA ARG A 220 -35.33 46.21 22.93
C ARG A 220 -35.84 46.66 24.31
N PRO A 221 -35.03 47.35 25.13
CA PRO A 221 -35.54 48.03 26.32
C PRO A 221 -36.52 49.10 25.84
N GLY A 222 -37.76 49.02 26.35
CA GLY A 222 -38.81 49.95 26.02
C GLY A 222 -38.46 51.36 26.46
N ALA A 223 -38.78 52.30 25.58
CA ALA A 223 -39.02 53.68 25.93
C ALA A 223 -40.23 53.76 26.89
N ARG A 224 -40.03 54.39 28.05
CA ARG A 224 -40.93 55.33 28.71
C ARG A 224 -40.18 55.96 29.89
#